data_AF-A0A1B1T901-F1
#
_entry.id   AF-A0A1B1T901-F1
#
_cell.length_a   1.000
_cell.length_b   1.000
_cell.length_c   1.000
_cell.angle_alpha   90.00
_cell.angle_beta   90.00
_cell.angle_gamma   90.00
#
_symmetry.space_group_name_H-M   'P 1'
#
loop_
_entity.id
_entity.type
_entity.pdbx_description
1 polymer ?
#
loop_
_entity_poly.entity_id
_entity_poly.type
_entity_poly.pdbx_seq_one_letter_code
_entity_poly.pdbx_strand_id
1 'polypeptide(L)'
;MKASDEWWNSDASDEQNNHDLNLTNPPKHFVEENNQDTITLNSRSKEIIFSSAMFLIGLFFAWDYWGSSGFSYMLNLNENILWFIDINSYSELSLLEQFEWLIFILSPSLLSINFIVMWYYLLKKKIDIGNTTSYIHFSIFIAIIVSQSIIWGYLVFPFSPDHGMGFNIILLSGLGLNQNIASKISEKIYDM
;
A
#
# COMPACT_ATOMS: atom_id res chain seq x y z
N MET A 1 29.60 -26.75 6.37
CA MET A 1 28.55 -25.76 6.71
C MET A 1 27.30 -26.54 7.06
N LYS A 2 26.64 -26.22 8.17
CA LYS A 2 25.45 -26.95 8.66
C LYS A 2 24.22 -26.48 7.88
N ALA A 3 23.33 -27.40 7.55
CA ALA A 3 22.11 -27.20 6.75
C ALA A 3 20.98 -26.47 7.52
N SER A 4 21.31 -25.50 8.36
CA SER A 4 20.34 -24.75 9.18
C SER A 4 20.06 -23.33 8.68
N ASP A 5 20.68 -22.90 7.59
CA ASP A 5 20.71 -21.47 7.23
C ASP A 5 19.84 -21.13 6.00
N GLU A 6 19.04 -22.08 5.51
CA GLU A 6 18.14 -21.86 4.37
C GLU A 6 16.68 -21.95 4.83
N TRP A 7 16.13 -20.80 5.21
CA TRP A 7 14.74 -20.60 5.67
C TRP A 7 13.66 -20.98 4.64
N TRP A 8 14.05 -21.36 3.42
CA TRP A 8 13.15 -21.71 2.32
C TRP A 8 13.04 -23.22 2.06
N ASN A 9 13.83 -24.06 2.75
CA ASN A 9 13.84 -25.50 2.53
C ASN A 9 13.18 -26.26 3.69
N SER A 10 11.84 -26.24 3.74
CA SER A 10 11.05 -27.02 4.70
C SER A 10 10.59 -28.33 4.08
N ASP A 11 11.53 -29.25 3.85
CA ASP A 11 11.16 -30.64 3.59
C ASP A 11 10.71 -31.29 4.92
N ALA A 12 9.52 -31.88 4.84
CA ALA A 12 8.77 -32.44 5.96
C ALA A 12 9.50 -33.61 6.64
N SER A 13 10.00 -33.38 7.85
CA SER A 13 10.04 -34.38 8.92
C SER A 13 10.46 -33.69 10.21
N ASP A 14 9.55 -33.56 11.17
CA ASP A 14 9.82 -33.67 12.61
C ASP A 14 8.48 -33.50 13.36
N GLU A 15 7.58 -34.46 13.17
CA GLU A 15 6.68 -34.85 14.24
C GLU A 15 7.50 -35.59 15.29
N GLN A 16 7.84 -34.91 16.39
CA GLN A 16 7.72 -35.40 17.78
C GLN A 16 8.54 -34.50 18.69
N ASN A 17 7.86 -33.63 19.44
CA ASN A 17 8.01 -33.68 20.89
C ASN A 17 6.85 -32.94 21.59
N ASN A 18 6.12 -33.76 22.32
CA ASN A 18 5.05 -33.49 23.27
C ASN A 18 5.20 -32.16 24.04
N HIS A 19 4.19 -31.31 23.90
CA HIS A 19 3.68 -30.53 25.02
C HIS A 19 2.16 -30.70 25.09
N ASP A 20 1.72 -31.32 26.18
CA ASP A 20 0.34 -31.39 26.63
C ASP A 20 -0.33 -30.00 26.56
N LEU A 21 -1.23 -29.82 25.60
CA LEU A 21 -2.24 -28.77 25.64
C LEU A 21 -3.59 -29.46 25.53
N ASN A 22 -4.29 -29.49 26.67
CA ASN A 22 -5.69 -29.91 26.79
C ASN A 22 -6.52 -29.30 25.65
N LEU A 23 -6.80 -30.12 24.63
CA LEU A 23 -7.77 -29.87 23.57
C LEU A 23 -9.18 -29.99 24.14
N THR A 24 -9.61 -29.00 24.91
CA THR A 24 -11.01 -28.85 25.30
C THR A 24 -11.46 -27.43 24.98
N ASN A 25 -12.27 -27.37 23.91
CA ASN A 25 -12.96 -26.23 23.29
C ASN A 25 -12.26 -25.67 22.04
N PRO A 26 -12.89 -25.73 20.86
CA PRO A 26 -12.41 -24.98 19.70
C PRO A 26 -12.39 -23.48 20.06
N PRO A 27 -11.43 -22.70 19.55
CA PRO A 27 -11.41 -21.26 19.78
C PRO A 27 -12.74 -20.69 19.26
N LYS A 28 -13.49 -20.03 20.15
CA LYS A 28 -14.78 -19.37 19.88
C LYS A 28 -14.67 -18.18 18.90
N HIS A 29 -13.65 -18.13 18.07
CA HIS A 29 -13.34 -16.97 17.23
C HIS A 29 -14.17 -16.88 15.94
N PHE A 30 -14.99 -17.88 15.62
CA PHE A 30 -15.68 -17.94 14.32
C PHE A 30 -17.19 -17.69 14.35
N VAL A 31 -17.78 -17.39 15.51
CA VAL A 31 -19.26 -17.29 15.61
C VAL A 31 -19.77 -15.91 16.08
N GLU A 32 -18.91 -15.01 16.56
CA GLU A 32 -19.30 -13.63 16.93
C GLU A 32 -18.78 -12.52 16.00
N GLU A 33 -17.95 -12.81 14.99
CA GLU A 33 -17.33 -11.80 14.11
C GLU A 33 -18.33 -10.99 13.25
N ASN A 34 -19.49 -11.55 12.90
CA ASN A 34 -20.38 -10.89 11.93
C ASN A 34 -21.09 -9.62 12.45
N ASN A 35 -21.33 -9.48 13.76
CA ASN A 35 -22.05 -8.33 14.30
C ASN A 35 -21.11 -7.17 14.65
N GLN A 36 -19.90 -7.47 15.13
CA GLN A 36 -18.92 -6.44 15.51
C GLN A 36 -18.34 -5.75 14.27
N ASP A 37 -18.13 -6.51 13.19
CA ASP A 37 -17.62 -6.00 11.91
C ASP A 37 -18.63 -5.11 11.16
N THR A 38 -19.93 -5.36 11.29
CA THR A 38 -20.95 -4.49 10.68
C THR A 38 -21.09 -3.12 11.37
N ILE A 39 -20.87 -3.06 12.69
CA ILE A 39 -20.96 -1.81 13.46
C ILE A 39 -19.75 -0.91 13.15
N THR A 40 -18.55 -1.49 13.05
CA THR A 40 -17.32 -0.77 12.66
C THR A 40 -17.36 -0.33 11.19
N LEU A 41 -17.98 -1.10 10.30
CA LEU A 41 -18.12 -0.73 8.89
C LEU A 41 -19.06 0.47 8.69
N ASN A 42 -20.16 0.54 9.45
CA ASN A 42 -21.08 1.68 9.41
C ASN A 42 -20.44 2.96 9.98
N SER A 43 -19.58 2.86 10.99
CA SER A 43 -18.90 4.02 11.56
C SER A 43 -17.78 4.55 10.66
N ARG A 44 -17.13 3.69 9.86
CA ARG A 44 -15.98 4.04 9.00
C ARG A 44 -16.30 4.30 7.53
N SER A 45 -17.59 4.26 7.16
CA SER A 45 -18.02 4.37 5.77
C SER A 45 -17.61 5.70 5.12
N LYS A 46 -17.67 6.81 5.87
CA LYS A 46 -17.33 8.15 5.35
C LYS A 46 -15.85 8.28 5.02
N GLU A 47 -14.98 7.81 5.91
CA GLU A 47 -13.53 7.84 5.75
C GLU A 47 -13.10 7.00 4.54
N ILE A 48 -13.71 5.82 4.37
CA ILE A 48 -13.43 4.93 3.24
C ILE A 48 -13.91 5.53 1.92
N ILE A 49 -15.10 6.15 1.89
CA ILE A 49 -15.59 6.86 0.70
C ILE A 49 -14.65 8.01 0.32
N PHE A 50 -14.24 8.82 1.30
CA PHE A 50 -13.31 9.92 1.08
C PHE A 50 -11.96 9.43 0.56
N SER A 51 -11.39 8.40 1.19
CA SER A 51 -10.14 7.76 0.76
C SER A 51 -10.24 7.23 -0.68
N SER A 52 -11.35 6.57 -1.01
CA SER A 52 -11.60 6.05 -2.36
C SER A 52 -11.74 7.17 -3.40
N ALA A 53 -12.41 8.27 -3.05
CA ALA A 53 -12.55 9.43 -3.92
C ALA A 53 -11.20 10.10 -4.18
N MET A 54 -10.40 10.30 -3.13
CA MET A 54 -9.03 10.83 -3.25
C MET A 54 -8.16 9.92 -4.11
N PHE A 55 -8.25 8.60 -3.91
CA PHE A 55 -7.51 7.64 -4.73
C PHE A 55 -7.87 7.76 -6.21
N LEU A 56 -9.16 7.79 -6.55
CA LEU A 56 -9.61 7.96 -7.93
C LEU A 56 -9.15 9.29 -8.53
N ILE A 57 -9.29 10.40 -7.81
CA ILE A 57 -8.83 11.71 -8.27
C ILE A 57 -7.33 11.65 -8.57
N GLY A 58 -6.52 11.14 -7.64
CA GLY A 58 -5.08 11.09 -7.85
C GLY A 58 -4.67 10.14 -8.98
N LEU A 59 -5.44 9.08 -9.24
CA LEU A 59 -5.18 8.15 -10.34
C LEU A 59 -5.34 8.81 -11.71
N PHE A 60 -6.31 9.71 -11.86
CA PHE A 60 -6.60 10.40 -13.12
C PHE A 60 -5.87 11.73 -13.30
N PHE A 61 -5.24 12.24 -12.25
CA PHE A 61 -4.40 13.44 -12.32
C PHE A 61 -2.97 13.13 -12.75
N ALA A 62 -2.26 14.15 -13.22
CA ALA A 62 -0.85 14.05 -13.61
C ALA A 62 -0.01 13.41 -12.49
N TRP A 63 0.67 12.32 -12.82
CA TRP A 63 1.47 11.49 -11.94
C TRP A 63 2.92 11.96 -11.88
N ASP A 64 3.47 12.34 -13.02
CA ASP A 64 4.85 12.74 -13.21
C ASP A 64 4.95 14.14 -13.84
N TYR A 65 6.18 14.64 -13.95
CA TYR A 65 6.50 15.89 -14.63
C TYR A 65 5.98 15.96 -16.07
N TRP A 66 5.86 14.82 -16.76
CA TRP A 66 5.47 14.73 -18.16
C TRP A 66 3.95 14.80 -18.33
N GLY A 67 3.20 14.88 -17.22
CA GLY A 67 1.76 15.08 -17.19
C GLY A 67 0.94 13.82 -17.40
N SER A 68 1.59 12.65 -17.47
CA SER A 68 0.88 11.37 -17.65
C SER A 68 0.12 11.03 -16.38
N SER A 69 -1.13 10.59 -16.50
CA SER A 69 -1.89 10.18 -15.31
C SER A 69 -1.41 8.84 -14.75
N GLY A 70 -1.67 8.58 -13.48
CA GLY A 70 -1.36 7.28 -12.86
C GLY A 70 -2.08 6.13 -13.58
N PHE A 71 -3.30 6.39 -14.07
CA PHE A 71 -4.05 5.48 -14.91
C PHE A 71 -3.33 5.17 -16.23
N SER A 72 -2.79 6.19 -16.90
CA SER A 72 -2.00 6.01 -18.14
C SER A 72 -0.76 5.15 -17.88
N TYR A 73 -0.06 5.40 -16.76
CA TYR A 73 1.09 4.60 -16.33
C TYR A 73 0.76 3.12 -16.16
N MET A 74 -0.42 2.81 -15.60
CA MET A 74 -0.88 1.43 -15.45
C MET A 74 -1.20 0.78 -16.80
N LEU A 75 -1.87 1.50 -17.70
CA LEU A 75 -2.21 0.98 -19.02
C LEU A 75 -0.95 0.69 -19.86
N ASN A 76 0.04 1.55 -19.75
CA ASN A 76 1.30 1.47 -20.50
C ASN A 76 2.43 0.84 -19.67
N LEU A 77 2.11 0.01 -18.67
CA LEU A 77 3.09 -0.55 -17.74
C LEU A 77 4.24 -1.27 -18.46
N ASN A 78 3.94 -2.04 -19.52
CA ASN A 78 4.96 -2.72 -20.31
C ASN A 78 5.93 -1.73 -20.98
N GLU A 79 5.40 -0.63 -21.53
CA GLU A 79 6.22 0.41 -22.17
C GLU A 79 7.10 1.11 -21.14
N ASN A 80 6.57 1.40 -19.95
CA ASN A 80 7.31 1.99 -18.84
C ASN A 80 8.44 1.05 -18.34
N ILE A 81 8.19 -0.26 -18.27
CA ILE A 81 9.20 -1.25 -17.91
C ILE A 81 10.29 -1.35 -19.00
N LEU A 82 9.92 -1.35 -20.27
CA LEU A 82 10.89 -1.36 -21.38
C LEU A 82 11.77 -0.10 -21.35
N TRP A 83 11.16 1.07 -21.18
CA TRP A 83 11.87 2.33 -21.00
C TRP A 83 12.86 2.27 -19.84
N PHE A 84 12.46 1.68 -18.70
CA PHE A 84 13.33 1.50 -17.55
C PHE A 84 14.51 0.56 -17.85
N ILE A 85 14.29 -0.55 -18.55
CA ILE A 85 15.36 -1.48 -18.97
C ILE A 85 16.33 -0.77 -19.91
N ASP A 86 15.82 -0.01 -20.88
CA ASP A 86 16.63 0.75 -21.83
C ASP A 86 17.47 1.79 -21.09
N ILE A 87 16.87 2.60 -20.22
CA ILE A 87 17.61 3.60 -19.43
C ILE A 87 18.72 2.95 -18.61
N ASN A 88 18.46 1.87 -17.88
CA ASN A 88 19.50 1.19 -17.10
C ASN A 88 20.64 0.62 -17.95
N SER A 89 20.38 0.33 -19.23
CA SER A 89 21.39 -0.17 -20.16
C SER A 89 22.29 0.95 -20.71
N TYR A 90 21.79 2.19 -20.76
CA TYR A 90 22.48 3.32 -21.38
C TYR A 90 22.95 4.41 -20.41
N SER A 91 22.50 4.39 -19.15
CA SER A 91 22.80 5.42 -18.16
C SER A 91 23.53 4.88 -16.94
N GLU A 92 24.37 5.72 -16.32
CA GLU A 92 25.15 5.38 -15.11
C GLU A 92 24.30 5.56 -13.83
N LEU A 93 23.11 4.96 -13.78
CA LEU A 93 22.28 4.99 -12.58
C LEU A 93 22.86 4.08 -11.50
N SER A 94 23.00 4.61 -10.30
CA SER A 94 23.30 3.83 -9.10
C SER A 94 22.17 2.85 -8.79
N LEU A 95 22.48 1.73 -8.13
CA LEU A 95 21.49 0.70 -7.78
C LEU A 95 20.28 1.26 -7.01
N LEU A 96 20.49 2.29 -6.20
CA LEU A 96 19.40 2.94 -5.46
C LEU A 96 18.47 3.74 -6.40
N GLU A 97 19.01 4.44 -7.40
CA GLU A 97 18.22 5.13 -8.42
C GLU A 97 17.43 4.15 -9.28
N GLN A 98 18.03 3.02 -9.66
CA GLN A 98 17.31 1.97 -10.40
C GLN A 98 16.13 1.43 -9.58
N PHE A 99 16.34 1.21 -8.28
CA PHE A 99 15.29 0.75 -7.37
C PHE A 99 14.18 1.79 -7.21
N GLU A 100 14.53 3.07 -7.08
CA GLU A 100 13.57 4.17 -6.96
C GLU A 100 12.68 4.29 -8.19
N TRP A 101 13.28 4.34 -9.39
CA TRP A 101 12.53 4.38 -10.65
C TRP A 101 11.60 3.18 -10.81
N LEU A 102 12.07 1.99 -10.43
CA LEU A 102 11.26 0.78 -10.51
C LEU A 102 10.05 0.86 -9.56
N ILE A 103 10.24 1.30 -8.32
CA ILE A 103 9.12 1.51 -7.38
C ILE A 103 8.17 2.58 -7.91
N PHE A 104 8.71 3.69 -8.44
CA PHE A 104 7.91 4.78 -8.97
C PHE A 104 6.99 4.30 -10.11
N ILE A 105 7.53 3.57 -11.09
CA ILE A 105 6.76 2.99 -12.21
C ILE A 105 5.69 2.00 -11.72
N LEU A 106 6.01 1.17 -10.73
CA LEU A 106 5.10 0.15 -10.23
C LEU A 106 4.05 0.70 -9.26
N SER A 107 4.29 1.86 -8.65
CA SER A 107 3.46 2.37 -7.56
C SER A 107 2.00 2.65 -7.93
N PRO A 108 1.62 3.19 -9.11
CA PRO A 108 0.21 3.27 -9.50
C PRO A 108 -0.52 1.92 -9.44
N SER A 109 0.14 0.86 -9.94
CA SER A 109 -0.41 -0.49 -9.96
C SER A 109 -0.49 -1.09 -8.56
N LEU A 110 0.58 -0.98 -7.76
CA LEU A 110 0.61 -1.50 -6.39
C LEU A 110 -0.45 -0.85 -5.50
N LEU A 111 -0.59 0.48 -5.60
CA LEU A 111 -1.57 1.24 -4.82
C LEU A 111 -3.00 0.91 -5.29
N SER A 112 -3.21 0.71 -6.59
CA SER A 112 -4.50 0.25 -7.14
C SER A 112 -4.88 -1.14 -6.65
N ILE A 113 -3.95 -2.10 -6.68
CA ILE A 113 -4.19 -3.45 -6.17
C ILE A 113 -4.55 -3.38 -4.68
N ASN A 114 -3.81 -2.59 -3.90
CA ASN A 114 -4.08 -2.40 -2.48
C ASN A 114 -5.51 -1.87 -2.24
N PHE A 115 -5.95 -0.86 -3.00
CA PHE A 115 -7.31 -0.34 -2.93
C PHE A 115 -8.38 -1.34 -3.38
N ILE A 116 -8.14 -2.09 -4.46
CA ILE A 116 -9.08 -3.11 -4.96
C ILE A 116 -9.26 -4.23 -3.93
N VAL A 117 -8.17 -4.68 -3.31
CA VAL A 117 -8.21 -5.70 -2.25
C VAL A 117 -9.06 -5.19 -1.07
N MET A 118 -8.83 -3.95 -0.63
CA MET A 118 -9.62 -3.33 0.42
C MET A 118 -11.11 -3.25 0.05
N TRP A 119 -11.45 -2.81 -1.16
CA TRP A 119 -12.83 -2.79 -1.66
C TRP A 119 -13.46 -4.18 -1.72
N TYR A 120 -12.72 -5.20 -2.16
CA TYR A 120 -13.23 -6.57 -2.23
C TYR A 120 -13.60 -7.08 -0.83
N TYR A 121 -12.72 -6.90 0.15
CA TYR A 121 -12.98 -7.31 1.54
C TYR A 121 -14.15 -6.51 2.14
N LEU A 122 -14.21 -5.22 1.89
CA LEU A 122 -15.28 -4.35 2.37
C LEU A 122 -16.65 -4.74 1.78
N LEU A 123 -16.75 -4.86 0.45
CA LEU A 123 -18.02 -5.03 -0.25
C LEU A 123 -18.50 -6.48 -0.29
N LYS A 124 -17.58 -7.45 -0.42
CA LYS A 124 -17.93 -8.88 -0.56
C LYS A 124 -17.82 -9.64 0.75
N LYS A 125 -16.79 -9.35 1.55
CA LYS A 125 -16.58 -10.03 2.83
C LYS A 125 -17.21 -9.28 4.00
N LYS A 126 -17.57 -8.00 3.83
CA LYS A 126 -18.05 -7.12 4.90
C LYS A 126 -17.05 -6.98 6.05
N ILE A 127 -15.75 -7.11 5.72
CA ILE A 127 -14.64 -7.01 6.66
C ILE A 127 -13.88 -5.73 6.34
N ASP A 128 -13.62 -4.92 7.36
CA ASP A 128 -12.79 -3.73 7.25
C ASP A 128 -11.32 -4.08 7.50
N ILE A 129 -10.55 -4.16 6.40
CA ILE A 129 -9.11 -4.36 6.43
C ILE A 129 -8.32 -3.06 6.25
N GLY A 130 -8.96 -1.89 6.41
CA GLY A 130 -8.40 -0.58 6.10
C GLY A 130 -7.08 -0.30 6.82
N ASN A 131 -6.91 -0.76 8.06
CA ASN A 131 -5.64 -0.60 8.78
C ASN A 131 -4.50 -1.37 8.11
N THR A 132 -4.73 -2.62 7.71
CA THR A 132 -3.75 -3.44 6.98
C THR A 132 -3.39 -2.80 5.63
N THR A 133 -4.40 -2.41 4.87
CA THR A 133 -4.23 -1.71 3.59
C THR A 133 -3.48 -0.39 3.76
N SER A 134 -3.73 0.32 4.85
CA SER A 134 -3.02 1.56 5.20
C SER A 134 -1.54 1.31 5.43
N TYR A 135 -1.16 0.26 6.17
CA TYR A 135 0.26 -0.06 6.37
C TYR A 135 0.96 -0.34 5.05
N ILE A 136 0.37 -1.14 4.16
CA ILE A 136 0.94 -1.41 2.83
C ILE A 136 1.09 -0.10 2.03
N HIS A 137 0.06 0.75 2.04
CA HIS A 137 0.08 2.04 1.35
C HIS A 137 1.21 2.93 1.87
N PHE A 138 1.35 3.05 3.19
CA PHE A 138 2.40 3.83 3.82
C PHE A 138 3.79 3.22 3.65
N SER A 139 3.93 1.91 3.56
CA SER A 139 5.21 1.26 3.26
C SER A 139 5.72 1.64 1.88
N ILE A 140 4.85 1.61 0.86
CA ILE A 140 5.19 2.06 -0.50
C ILE A 140 5.59 3.53 -0.48
N PHE A 141 4.80 4.36 0.19
CA PHE A 141 5.07 5.80 0.34
C PHE A 141 6.43 6.08 1.00
N ILE A 142 6.71 5.44 2.14
CA ILE A 142 7.97 5.63 2.87
C ILE A 142 9.15 5.18 2.04
N ALA A 143 9.04 4.05 1.33
CA ALA A 143 10.09 3.56 0.45
C ALA A 143 10.45 4.59 -0.64
N ILE A 144 9.45 5.22 -1.25
CA ILE A 144 9.67 6.26 -2.27
C ILE A 144 10.32 7.50 -1.66
N ILE A 145 9.76 8.04 -0.56
CA ILE A 145 10.30 9.27 0.05
C ILE A 145 11.72 9.08 0.58
N VAL A 146 12.00 7.95 1.25
CA VAL A 146 13.32 7.69 1.81
C VAL A 146 14.35 7.50 0.70
N SER A 147 14.05 6.70 -0.32
CA SER A 147 14.98 6.49 -1.45
C SER A 147 15.28 7.80 -2.16
N GLN A 148 14.26 8.60 -2.48
CA GLN A 148 14.46 9.90 -3.11
C GLN A 148 15.22 10.89 -2.24
N SER A 149 14.95 10.93 -0.93
CA SER A 149 15.67 11.83 -0.03
C SER A 149 17.15 11.50 0.05
N ILE A 150 17.51 10.22 -0.08
CA ILE A 150 18.90 9.77 -0.11
C ILE A 150 19.55 10.13 -1.46
N ILE A 151 18.86 9.90 -2.58
CA ILE A 151 19.38 10.18 -3.94
C ILE A 151 19.62 11.67 -4.14
N TRP A 152 18.62 12.49 -3.82
CA TRP A 152 18.62 13.92 -4.15
C TRP A 152 19.15 14.81 -3.03
N GLY A 153 19.31 14.27 -1.81
CA GLY A 153 19.86 14.99 -0.66
C GLY A 153 18.91 16.01 -0.01
N TYR A 154 17.63 16.03 -0.38
CA TYR A 154 16.61 16.88 0.23
C TYR A 154 15.28 16.14 0.41
N LEU A 155 14.45 16.61 1.35
CA LEU A 155 13.15 16.02 1.62
C LEU A 155 12.17 16.38 0.49
N VAL A 156 11.71 15.39 -0.27
CA VAL A 156 10.89 15.57 -1.50
C VAL A 156 9.39 15.85 -1.23
N PHE A 157 9.02 16.00 0.05
CA PHE A 157 7.63 16.18 0.46
C PHE A 157 7.09 17.60 0.17
N PRO A 158 5.83 17.79 -0.28
CA PRO A 158 5.03 17.09 -1.28
C PRO A 158 4.94 17.90 -2.61
N PHE A 159 5.95 18.73 -2.89
CA PHE A 159 5.94 19.67 -4.03
C PHE A 159 7.26 19.63 -4.81
N SER A 160 7.91 18.47 -4.92
CA SER A 160 8.97 18.36 -5.92
C SER A 160 8.36 18.59 -7.30
N PRO A 161 9.01 19.40 -8.16
CA PRO A 161 8.58 19.61 -9.53
C PRO A 161 8.50 18.29 -10.32
N ASP A 162 9.19 17.24 -9.88
CA ASP A 162 9.26 15.95 -10.58
C ASP A 162 8.01 15.07 -10.33
N HIS A 163 7.26 15.35 -9.26
CA HIS A 163 6.04 14.61 -8.90
C HIS A 163 4.78 15.38 -9.21
N GLY A 164 3.91 14.76 -9.98
CA GLY A 164 2.62 15.33 -10.33
C GLY A 164 1.66 15.41 -9.14
N MET A 165 0.64 16.25 -9.29
CA MET A 165 -0.42 16.42 -8.30
C MET A 165 -1.13 15.09 -7.99
N GLY A 166 -1.31 14.23 -8.98
CA GLY A 166 -1.94 12.92 -8.86
C GLY A 166 -1.17 11.96 -7.96
N PHE A 167 0.17 11.96 -8.07
CA PHE A 167 1.04 11.22 -7.15
C PHE A 167 0.77 11.62 -5.70
N ASN A 168 0.84 12.92 -5.41
CA ASN A 168 0.62 13.46 -4.06
C ASN A 168 -0.79 13.17 -3.53
N ILE A 169 -1.82 13.26 -4.37
CA ILE A 169 -3.21 12.98 -3.98
C ILE A 169 -3.40 11.49 -3.64
N ILE A 170 -2.87 10.57 -4.47
CA ILE A 170 -2.95 9.13 -4.18
C ILE A 170 -2.20 8.81 -2.89
N LEU A 171 -1.08 9.46 -2.59
CA LEU A 171 -0.38 9.25 -1.32
C LEU A 171 -1.25 9.61 -0.12
N LEU A 172 -1.95 10.75 -0.18
CA LEU A 172 -2.86 11.19 0.88
C LEU A 172 -4.08 10.29 1.05
N SER A 173 -4.49 9.55 0.00
CA SER A 173 -5.62 8.63 0.09
C SER A 173 -5.42 7.55 1.18
N GLY A 174 -4.18 7.14 1.45
CA GLY A 174 -3.83 6.15 2.48
C GLY A 174 -4.11 6.59 3.92
N LEU A 175 -4.19 7.91 4.18
CA LEU A 175 -4.53 8.45 5.49
C LEU A 175 -5.97 8.10 5.89
N GLY A 176 -6.89 8.13 4.93
CA GLY A 176 -8.30 7.78 5.14
C GLY A 176 -8.52 6.28 5.36
N LEU A 177 -7.54 5.44 5.00
CA LEU A 177 -7.59 3.99 5.24
C LEU A 177 -7.23 3.64 6.68
N ASN A 178 -6.40 4.46 7.35
CA ASN A 178 -6.03 4.25 8.74
C ASN A 178 -7.15 4.75 9.66
N GLN A 179 -7.73 3.87 10.47
CA GLN A 179 -8.84 4.22 11.36
C GLN A 179 -8.47 5.34 12.33
N ASN A 180 -7.31 5.23 12.98
CA ASN A 180 -6.89 6.15 14.04
C ASN A 180 -6.53 7.53 13.49
N ILE A 181 -6.00 7.59 12.27
CA ILE A 181 -5.66 8.87 11.62
C ILE A 181 -6.93 9.51 11.07
N ALA A 182 -7.77 8.73 10.40
CA ALA A 182 -8.98 9.23 9.80
C ALA A 182 -9.98 9.74 10.86
N SER A 183 -10.11 9.06 12.01
CA SER A 183 -10.95 9.54 13.12
C SER A 183 -10.48 10.89 13.65
N LYS A 184 -9.16 11.07 13.86
CA LYS A 184 -8.58 12.34 14.32
C LYS A 184 -8.77 13.48 13.31
N ILE A 185 -8.69 13.19 12.02
CA ILE A 185 -8.95 14.18 10.96
C ILE A 185 -10.43 14.57 10.98
N SER A 186 -11.31 13.58 11.07
CA SER A 186 -12.77 13.77 11.15
C SER A 186 -13.14 14.66 12.34
N GLU A 187 -12.67 14.32 13.55
CA GLU A 187 -12.87 15.12 14.77
C GLU A 187 -12.47 16.59 14.56
N LYS A 188 -11.26 16.83 14.03
CA LYS A 188 -10.78 18.19 13.78
C LYS A 188 -11.60 18.99 12.77
N ILE A 189 -12.22 18.33 11.77
CA ILE A 189 -13.03 19.00 10.76
C ILE A 189 -14.41 19.38 11.33
N TYR A 190 -14.98 18.56 12.21
CA TYR A 190 -16.28 18.82 12.83
C TYR A 190 -16.21 19.78 14.03
N ASP A 191 -15.03 19.94 14.63
CA ASP A 191 -14.77 20.92 15.70
C ASP A 191 -14.45 22.34 15.18
N MET A 192 -14.34 22.53 13.85
CA MET A 192 -14.19 23.85 13.19
C MET A 192 -15.54 24.39 12.69
#